data_AF-A0A9P6B0H1-F1
#
_entry.id   AF-A0A9P6B0H1-F1
#
_cell.length_a   1.000
_cell.length_b   1.000
_cell.length_c   1.000
_cell.angle_alpha   90.00
_cell.angle_beta   90.00
_cell.angle_gamma   90.00
#
_symmetry.space_group_name_H-M   'P 1'
#
loop_
_entity.id
_entity.type
_entity.pdbx_description
1 polymer ?
#
loop_
_entity_poly.entity_id
_entity_poly.type
_entity_poly.pdbx_seq_one_letter_code
_entity_poly.pdbx_strand_id
1 'polypeptide(L)'
;MAKSKNHTAHNQTRKAHRNGIKKAKGSGLKSLKGVDAKVCMACSIAYDVKDLTANFLIFQFRRNQKFARRGTEKAIADAKAEAIEA
;
A
#
# COMPACT_ATOMS: atom_id res chain seq x y z
N MET A 1 29.69 -1.35 47.68
CA MET A 1 28.77 -1.26 46.51
C MET A 1 27.76 -2.41 46.60
N ALA A 2 26.50 -2.11 46.91
CA ALA A 2 25.46 -3.13 46.92
C ALA A 2 25.03 -3.43 45.47
N LYS A 3 25.02 -4.71 45.09
CA LYS A 3 24.56 -5.12 43.76
C LYS A 3 23.04 -4.97 43.69
N SER A 4 22.53 -4.38 42.62
CA SER A 4 21.10 -4.29 42.33
C SER A 4 20.65 -5.39 41.36
N LYS A 5 19.34 -5.47 41.09
CA LYS A 5 18.79 -6.45 40.15
C LYS A 5 19.02 -6.01 38.70
N ASN A 6 19.64 -6.87 37.89
CA ASN A 6 20.04 -6.54 36.52
C ASN A 6 18.89 -6.57 35.49
N HIS A 7 17.78 -7.28 35.75
CA HIS A 7 16.64 -7.37 34.83
C HIS A 7 15.35 -7.80 35.56
N THR A 8 14.17 -7.30 35.14
CA THR A 8 12.87 -7.76 35.63
C THR A 8 11.74 -7.60 34.60
N ALA A 9 11.00 -8.69 34.36
CA ALA A 9 9.74 -8.68 33.61
C ALA A 9 8.52 -8.43 34.52
N HIS A 10 8.74 -8.19 35.82
CA HIS A 10 7.66 -7.94 36.77
C HIS A 10 6.90 -6.67 36.36
N ASN A 11 5.57 -6.71 36.47
CA ASN A 11 4.65 -5.62 36.13
C ASN A 11 4.58 -5.25 34.63
N GLN A 12 5.29 -5.92 33.71
CA GLN A 12 5.19 -5.60 32.28
C GLN A 12 3.81 -5.98 31.71
N THR A 13 3.35 -7.22 31.97
CA THR A 13 2.03 -7.71 31.55
C THR A 13 0.90 -6.87 32.13
N ARG A 14 0.98 -6.53 33.43
CA ARG A 14 -0.02 -5.70 34.10
C ARG A 14 -0.13 -4.31 33.45
N LYS A 15 1.00 -3.67 33.13
CA LYS A 15 1.02 -2.39 32.41
C LYS A 15 0.42 -2.49 31.01
N ALA A 16 0.76 -3.53 30.26
CA ALA A 16 0.22 -3.75 28.91
C ALA A 16 -1.31 -3.90 28.94
N HIS A 17 -1.85 -4.50 30.00
CA HIS A 17 -3.30 -4.73 30.12
C HIS A 17 -4.06 -3.56 30.72
N ARG A 18 -3.41 -2.57 31.37
CA ARG A 18 -4.09 -1.38 31.92
C ARG A 18 -4.89 -0.61 30.86
N ASN A 19 -4.35 -0.49 29.66
CA ASN A 19 -5.01 0.17 28.51
C ASN A 19 -5.51 -0.83 27.45
N GLY A 20 -5.39 -2.13 27.73
CA GLY A 20 -5.62 -3.22 26.79
C GLY A 20 -4.59 -3.32 25.65
N ILE A 21 -4.31 -4.55 25.22
CA ILE A 21 -3.48 -4.80 24.03
C ILE A 21 -4.32 -4.58 22.77
N LYS A 22 -4.19 -3.40 22.16
CA LYS A 22 -4.95 -3.03 20.95
C LYS A 22 -4.49 -3.85 19.74
N LYS A 23 -5.44 -4.34 18.95
CA LYS A 23 -5.16 -4.98 17.65
C LYS A 23 -4.86 -3.91 16.59
N ALA A 24 -4.11 -4.29 15.56
CA ALA A 24 -3.88 -3.40 14.42
C ALA A 24 -5.22 -2.99 13.79
N LYS A 25 -5.38 -1.70 13.50
CA LYS A 25 -6.60 -1.19 12.85
C LYS A 25 -6.54 -1.53 11.36
N GLY A 26 -7.59 -2.16 10.84
CA GLY A 26 -7.74 -2.35 9.40
C GLY A 26 -8.14 -1.03 8.75
N SER A 27 -7.28 -0.47 7.89
CA SER A 27 -7.68 0.55 6.92
C SER A 27 -8.35 -0.12 5.72
N GLY A 28 -9.35 0.51 5.11
CA GLY A 28 -10.10 -0.08 3.99
C GLY A 28 -9.21 -0.56 2.83
N LEU A 29 -8.19 0.24 2.48
CA LEU A 29 -7.15 -0.15 1.53
C LEU A 29 -5.89 -0.61 2.29
N LYS A 30 -5.35 -1.75 1.87
CA LYS A 30 -4.06 -2.27 2.35
C LYS A 30 -2.94 -1.65 1.51
N SER A 31 -1.82 -1.31 2.17
CA SER A 31 -0.61 -0.87 1.45
C SER A 31 -0.06 -2.01 0.60
N LEU A 32 0.36 -1.68 -0.63
CA LEU A 32 1.02 -2.61 -1.55
C LEU A 32 2.55 -2.61 -1.38
N LYS A 33 3.08 -1.95 -0.34
CA LYS A 33 4.52 -1.89 -0.06
C LYS A 33 5.04 -3.29 0.30
N GLY A 34 5.98 -3.81 -0.49
CA GLY A 34 6.55 -5.14 -0.32
C GLY A 34 5.79 -6.28 -1.02
N VAL A 35 4.71 -5.96 -1.75
CA VAL A 35 4.05 -6.91 -2.66
C VAL A 35 4.91 -7.02 -3.92
N ASP A 36 5.10 -8.25 -4.42
CA ASP A 36 5.80 -8.48 -5.69
C ASP A 36 5.20 -7.59 -6.79
N ALA A 37 6.07 -6.95 -7.55
CA ALA A 37 5.70 -6.03 -8.61
C ALA A 37 4.71 -6.62 -9.62
N LYS A 38 4.77 -7.94 -9.88
CA LYS A 38 3.84 -8.64 -10.79
C LYS A 38 2.45 -8.77 -10.19
N VAL A 39 2.34 -9.10 -8.90
CA VAL A 39 1.06 -9.26 -8.18
C VAL A 39 0.38 -7.92 -7.92
N CYS A 40 1.16 -6.88 -7.62
CA CYS A 40 0.67 -5.52 -7.43
C CYS A 40 -0.03 -4.98 -8.68
N MET A 41 0.42 -5.41 -9.87
CA MET A 41 -0.16 -5.01 -11.15
C MET A 41 -1.37 -5.86 -11.54
N ALA A 42 -1.35 -7.17 -11.22
CA ALA A 42 -2.43 -8.11 -11.53
C ALA A 42 -3.73 -7.79 -10.77
N CYS A 43 -3.67 -7.23 -9.56
CA CYS A 43 -4.87 -6.85 -8.82
C CYS A 43 -5.59 -5.61 -9.39
N SER A 44 -4.88 -4.75 -10.15
CA SER A 44 -5.47 -3.61 -10.87
C SER A 44 -6.02 -3.96 -12.26
N ILE A 45 -5.78 -5.17 -12.75
CA ILE A 45 -6.19 -5.62 -14.08
C ILE A 45 -6.91 -6.95 -13.91
N ALA A 46 -8.10 -6.89 -13.32
CA ALA A 46 -9.04 -8.00 -13.32
C ALA A 46 -9.91 -7.95 -14.58
N TYR A 47 -9.32 -7.83 -15.77
CA TYR A 47 -9.94 -8.20 -17.04
C TYR A 47 -8.83 -8.61 -18.02
N ASP A 48 -8.97 -9.83 -18.56
CA ASP A 48 -8.34 -10.38 -19.77
C ASP A 48 -6.80 -10.31 -19.85
N VAL A 49 -6.04 -11.39 -19.96
CA VAL A 49 -6.21 -12.61 -20.75
C VAL A 49 -5.20 -13.63 -20.22
N LYS A 50 -5.57 -14.91 -20.33
CA LYS A 50 -4.64 -16.03 -20.28
C LYS A 50 -3.59 -15.83 -21.38
N ASP A 51 -2.30 -15.81 -21.04
CA ASP A 51 -1.33 -16.76 -21.59
C ASP A 51 0.14 -16.36 -21.36
N LEU A 52 0.91 -17.43 -21.27
CA LEU A 52 2.25 -17.57 -20.75
C LEU A 52 3.30 -17.18 -21.81
N THR A 53 3.59 -15.90 -22.07
CA THR A 53 4.83 -15.54 -22.80
C THR A 53 5.47 -14.20 -22.40
N ALA A 54 6.78 -14.30 -22.12
CA ALA A 54 7.81 -13.29 -22.28
C ALA A 54 7.84 -12.08 -21.31
N ASN A 55 8.75 -12.20 -20.34
CA ASN A 55 9.20 -11.18 -19.38
C ASN A 55 9.78 -9.87 -20.00
N PHE A 56 9.70 -9.64 -21.31
CA PHE A 56 10.14 -8.38 -21.96
C PHE A 56 8.99 -7.36 -22.13
N LEU A 57 7.75 -7.83 -22.29
CA LEU A 57 6.56 -6.98 -22.44
C LEU A 57 6.08 -6.32 -21.13
N ILE A 58 6.46 -6.90 -19.98
CA ILE A 58 6.05 -6.43 -18.65
C ILE A 58 6.61 -5.03 -18.33
N PHE A 59 7.81 -4.68 -18.83
CA PHE A 59 8.44 -3.38 -18.52
C PHE A 59 7.83 -2.23 -19.33
N GLN A 60 7.51 -2.47 -20.60
CA GLN A 60 6.77 -1.51 -21.44
C GLN A 60 5.32 -1.33 -20.96
N PHE A 61 4.68 -2.41 -20.53
CA PHE A 61 3.32 -2.36 -20.01
C PHE A 61 3.22 -1.60 -18.66
N ARG A 62 4.22 -1.76 -17.78
CA ARG A 62 4.35 -0.95 -16.52
C ARG A 62 4.50 0.53 -16.78
N ARG A 63 5.19 0.91 -17.85
CA ARG A 63 5.25 2.32 -18.30
C ARG A 63 3.89 2.77 -18.82
N ASN A 64 3.23 1.96 -19.63
CA ASN A 64 1.97 2.33 -20.28
C ASN A 64 0.82 2.61 -19.29
N GLN A 65 0.67 1.80 -18.23
CA GLN A 65 -0.40 1.99 -17.24
C GLN A 65 -0.21 3.26 -16.38
N LYS A 66 1.04 3.67 -16.13
CA LYS A 66 1.35 4.93 -15.43
C LYS A 66 1.07 6.16 -16.28
N PHE A 67 1.31 6.09 -17.60
CA PHE A 67 1.00 7.17 -18.52
C PHE A 67 -0.52 7.31 -18.75
N ALA A 68 -1.25 6.18 -18.81
CA ALA A 68 -2.71 6.19 -18.93
C ALA A 68 -3.41 6.91 -17.77
N ARG A 69 -2.99 6.65 -16.51
CA ARG A 69 -3.55 7.33 -15.33
C ARG A 69 -3.23 8.83 -15.30
N ARG A 70 -2.03 9.23 -15.74
CA ARG A 70 -1.66 10.65 -15.81
C ARG A 70 -2.47 11.40 -16.87
N GLY A 71 -2.80 10.75 -17.98
CA GLY A 71 -3.69 11.30 -18.99
C GLY A 71 -5.08 11.57 -18.42
N THR A 72 -5.66 10.59 -17.72
CA THR A 72 -6.98 10.75 -17.09
C THR A 72 -6.98 11.79 -15.97
N GLU A 73 -5.92 11.84 -15.16
CA GLU A 73 -5.79 12.83 -14.07
C GLU A 73 -5.66 14.25 -14.61
N LYS A 74 -4.92 14.45 -15.72
CA LYS A 74 -4.79 15.75 -16.38
C LYS A 74 -6.12 16.21 -16.97
N ALA A 75 -6.81 15.34 -17.69
CA ALA A 75 -8.13 15.66 -18.27
C ALA A 75 -9.17 16.02 -17.19
N ILE A 76 -9.15 15.34 -16.05
CA ILE A 76 -10.02 15.68 -14.91
C ILE A 76 -9.62 17.01 -14.28
N ALA A 77 -8.33 17.33 -14.19
CA ALA A 77 -7.86 18.60 -13.64
C ALA A 77 -8.24 19.77 -14.55
N ASP A 78 -8.08 19.62 -15.87
CA ASP A 78 -8.46 20.61 -16.87
C ASP A 78 -9.98 20.86 -16.84
N ALA A 79 -10.80 19.79 -16.83
CA ALA A 79 -12.26 19.91 -16.70
C ALA A 79 -12.71 20.57 -15.37
N LYS A 80 -11.98 20.35 -14.28
CA LYS A 80 -12.25 21.02 -12.99
C LYS A 80 -11.86 22.49 -13.01
N ALA A 81 -10.77 22.85 -13.70
CA ALA A 81 -10.37 24.24 -13.86
C ALA A 81 -11.39 25.00 -14.73
N GLU A 82 -11.82 24.40 -15.85
CA GLU A 82 -12.89 24.96 -16.71
C GLU A 82 -14.21 25.15 -15.95
N ALA A 83 -14.58 24.22 -15.06
CA ALA A 83 -15.78 24.33 -14.23
C ALA A 83 -15.67 25.35 -13.07
N ILE A 84 -14.47 25.83 -12.74
CA ILE A 84 -14.25 26.87 -11.71
C ILE A 84 -14.28 28.27 -12.34
N GLU A 85 -13.84 28.39 -13.59
CA GLU A 85 -13.82 29.65 -14.35
C GLU A 85 -15.18 29.97 -15.02
N ALA A 86 -16.16 29.06 -14.96
CA ALA A 86 -17.54 29.22 -15.44
C ALA A 86 -18.51 29.56 -14.29
#